data_AF-A0A1I6S3P4-F1
#
_entry.id   AF-A0A1I6S3P4-F1
#
_cell.length_a   1.000
_cell.length_b   1.000
_cell.length_c   1.000
_cell.angle_alpha   90.00
_cell.angle_beta   90.00
_cell.angle_gamma   90.00
#
_symmetry.space_group_name_H-M   'P 1'
#
loop_
_entity.id
_entity.type
_entity.pdbx_description
1 polymer ?
#
loop_
_entity_poly.entity_id
_entity_poly.type
_entity_poly.pdbx_seq_one_letter_code
_entity_poly.pdbx_strand_id
1 'polypeptide(L)'
;MDKILKAIFFCLLFLAGSTVKADIIFPAFISDGMVLQQQTNAPLWGKTSAGNRVTVVTSWNNKEYVTESDNRGYWKLRVETPGAGGPYSITFKEENNSITLQDILIGEVWLCSGQSNMEMPMKGFKNQPVENANMDILKSANPRIRLFTVKRNSTLAIQEDVTGEWAPATPASVKEFSATGYYFGRLLQEILDVPVGLVCASWGGSWIEGWMGTDMLQSFPEVRLPEKESDIREKNRTPTTLYNAMISPLVGFSIRGVIWYQGESNYDRYHNYTDLFKTMVDGWRSKWDQGPFPFYYCQIAPYDYALVTPEGEEVINSAYLREAQLNAERAIENSGMVVLLDAGSEKGIHPAKKQVPGERLALQALAKTYKIEGITADSPVYKEMEIRGDTVILSFDRTDMWITALNGELNHFTIAGSDRQFHKAEAWISRSKVYVKADMVKEPVAVRYAFENYVEGDLFGTEGLPVSSFRTDNW
;
A
#
# COMPACT_ATOMS: atom_id res chain seq x y z
N MET A 1 -49.75 52.45 18.27
CA MET A 1 -49.07 51.24 18.78
C MET A 1 -49.76 49.93 18.36
N ASP A 2 -51.09 49.89 18.26
CA ASP A 2 -51.83 48.63 17.99
C ASP A 2 -51.79 48.05 16.56
N LYS A 3 -51.40 48.82 15.54
CA LYS A 3 -51.29 48.30 14.15
C LYS A 3 -49.94 47.65 13.85
N ILE A 4 -48.89 48.02 14.57
CA ILE A 4 -47.53 47.49 14.37
C ILE A 4 -47.36 46.15 15.10
N LEU A 5 -47.97 45.99 16.28
CA LEU A 5 -47.92 44.72 17.02
C LEU A 5 -48.66 43.57 16.30
N LYS A 6 -49.76 43.87 15.59
CA LYS A 6 -50.50 42.85 14.81
C LYS A 6 -49.77 42.40 13.54
N ALA A 7 -48.97 43.29 12.93
CA ALA A 7 -48.15 42.94 11.76
C ALA A 7 -46.94 42.06 12.14
N ILE A 8 -46.35 42.29 13.32
CA ILE A 8 -45.25 41.47 13.83
C ILE A 8 -45.73 40.07 14.24
N PHE A 9 -46.95 39.94 14.77
CA PHE A 9 -47.53 38.64 15.11
C PHE A 9 -47.91 37.80 13.88
N PHE A 10 -48.22 38.44 12.73
CA PHE A 10 -48.55 37.73 11.49
C PHE A 10 -47.31 37.30 10.68
N CYS A 11 -46.18 37.98 10.83
CA CYS A 11 -44.90 37.55 10.23
C CYS A 11 -44.22 36.40 11.00
N LEU A 12 -44.55 36.19 12.28
CA LEU A 12 -44.01 35.08 13.09
C LEU A 12 -44.70 33.73 12.87
N LEU A 13 -45.84 33.70 12.16
CA LEU A 13 -46.61 32.48 11.87
C LEU A 13 -46.28 31.82 10.53
N PHE A 14 -45.41 32.43 9.71
CA PHE A 14 -44.96 31.86 8.42
C PHE A 14 -43.54 31.29 8.44
N LEU A 15 -42.89 31.23 9.60
CA LEU A 15 -41.69 30.41 9.85
C LEU A 15 -42.06 28.98 10.27
N ALA A 16 -43.13 28.43 9.69
CA ALA A 16 -43.39 27.00 9.74
C ALA A 16 -42.27 26.32 8.94
N GLY A 17 -41.40 25.61 9.66
CA GLY A 17 -40.14 25.08 9.17
C GLY A 17 -40.30 24.32 7.86
N SER A 18 -39.67 24.84 6.81
CA SER A 18 -39.21 24.02 5.71
C SER A 18 -38.14 23.08 6.26
N THR A 19 -38.56 21.90 6.72
CA THR A 19 -37.64 20.78 6.93
C THR A 19 -37.06 20.45 5.57
N VAL A 20 -35.86 20.95 5.28
CA VAL A 20 -35.06 20.48 4.15
C VAL A 20 -34.88 18.98 4.39
N LYS A 21 -35.57 18.17 3.59
CA LYS A 21 -35.42 16.71 3.62
C LYS A 21 -34.02 16.42 3.11
N ALA A 22 -33.12 15.99 3.99
CA ALA A 22 -31.80 15.54 3.57
C ALA A 22 -31.95 14.14 3.00
N ASP A 23 -31.55 13.94 1.74
CA ASP A 23 -31.32 12.60 1.20
C ASP A 23 -30.19 11.90 1.98
N ILE A 24 -30.18 10.56 2.02
CA ILE A 24 -29.02 9.85 2.54
C ILE A 24 -27.82 10.16 1.66
N ILE A 25 -26.74 10.64 2.26
CA ILE A 25 -25.47 10.93 1.61
C ILE A 25 -24.45 9.85 2.02
N PHE A 26 -23.77 9.28 1.05
CA PHE A 26 -22.72 8.29 1.26
C PHE A 26 -21.35 8.89 0.92
N PRO A 27 -20.28 8.39 1.54
CA PRO A 27 -18.93 8.57 0.99
C PRO A 27 -18.84 8.02 -0.43
N ALA A 28 -17.97 8.60 -1.27
CA ALA A 28 -17.88 8.30 -2.70
C ALA A 28 -17.61 6.82 -3.04
N PHE A 29 -16.95 6.07 -2.14
CA PHE A 29 -16.64 4.65 -2.32
C PHE A 29 -17.80 3.72 -1.90
N ILE A 30 -18.86 4.23 -1.26
CA ILE A 30 -20.12 3.52 -1.07
C ILE A 30 -21.08 4.02 -2.16
N SER A 31 -20.97 3.40 -3.32
CA SER A 31 -21.69 3.80 -4.53
C SER A 31 -21.92 2.61 -5.47
N ASP A 32 -22.62 2.85 -6.58
CA ASP A 32 -22.83 1.83 -7.61
C ASP A 32 -21.50 1.24 -8.10
N GLY A 33 -21.48 -0.05 -8.40
CA GLY A 33 -20.30 -0.73 -8.91
C GLY A 33 -19.23 -1.07 -7.87
N MET A 34 -19.45 -0.77 -6.58
CA MET A 34 -18.48 -1.09 -5.52
C MET A 34 -18.30 -2.60 -5.32
N VAL A 35 -17.21 -2.96 -4.64
CA VAL A 35 -16.97 -4.31 -4.12
C VAL A 35 -17.00 -4.27 -2.60
N LEU A 36 -17.79 -5.16 -2.00
CA LEU A 36 -17.74 -5.42 -0.56
C LEU A 36 -16.91 -6.66 -0.26
N GLN A 37 -16.16 -6.62 0.83
CA GLN A 37 -15.41 -7.77 1.32
C GLN A 37 -16.38 -8.93 1.63
N GLN A 38 -16.07 -10.12 1.14
CA GLN A 38 -16.84 -11.34 1.37
C GLN A 38 -16.66 -11.89 2.78
N GLN A 39 -17.66 -12.64 3.25
CA GLN A 39 -17.61 -13.41 4.50
C GLN A 39 -17.25 -12.59 5.74
N THR A 40 -17.85 -11.40 5.86
CA THR A 40 -17.63 -10.51 7.00
C THR A 40 -18.90 -9.74 7.38
N ASN A 41 -18.81 -8.97 8.46
CA ASN A 41 -19.83 -7.99 8.85
C ASN A 41 -19.41 -6.60 8.33
N ALA A 42 -19.64 -6.36 7.03
CA ALA A 42 -19.18 -5.18 6.31
C ALA A 42 -19.88 -3.90 6.84
N PRO A 43 -19.13 -2.90 7.32
CA PRO A 43 -19.71 -1.64 7.75
C PRO A 43 -20.22 -0.82 6.55
N LEU A 44 -21.41 -0.25 6.71
CA LEU A 44 -21.96 0.78 5.82
C LEU A 44 -22.30 2.00 6.67
N TRP A 45 -22.06 3.18 6.13
CA TRP A 45 -22.31 4.44 6.82
C TRP A 45 -22.59 5.56 5.86
N GLY A 46 -23.08 6.67 6.41
CA GLY A 46 -23.40 7.87 5.67
C GLY A 46 -23.94 8.95 6.61
N LYS A 47 -24.58 9.95 6.01
CA LYS A 47 -25.27 11.03 6.72
C LYS A 47 -26.72 11.13 6.27
N THR A 48 -27.57 11.55 7.20
CA THR A 48 -28.95 11.97 6.99
C THR A 48 -29.33 13.03 8.04
N SER A 49 -30.61 13.39 8.19
CA SER A 49 -31.07 14.24 9.28
C SER A 49 -30.89 13.53 10.64
N ALA A 50 -30.61 14.27 11.71
CA ALA A 50 -30.38 13.71 13.04
C ALA A 50 -31.61 12.98 13.60
N GLY A 51 -31.40 11.81 14.22
CA GLY A 51 -32.47 10.96 14.77
C GLY A 51 -33.31 10.22 13.71
N ASN A 52 -32.93 10.29 12.43
CA ASN A 52 -33.60 9.54 11.38
C ASN A 52 -33.29 8.05 11.50
N ARG A 53 -34.35 7.24 11.40
CA ARG A 53 -34.24 5.79 11.25
C ARG A 53 -33.82 5.45 9.82
N VAL A 54 -32.70 4.73 9.68
CA VAL A 54 -32.19 4.22 8.41
C VAL A 54 -32.37 2.71 8.39
N THR A 55 -33.12 2.22 7.39
CA THR A 55 -33.30 0.79 7.13
C THR A 55 -32.49 0.38 5.90
N VAL A 56 -31.66 -0.64 6.01
CA VAL A 56 -30.84 -1.19 4.92
C VAL A 56 -31.31 -2.60 4.60
N VAL A 57 -31.57 -2.86 3.32
CA VAL A 57 -32.02 -4.17 2.81
C VAL A 57 -31.04 -4.65 1.75
N THR A 58 -30.51 -5.86 1.94
CA THR A 58 -29.48 -6.44 1.07
C THR A 58 -30.09 -7.53 0.17
N SER A 59 -29.89 -7.47 -1.15
CA SER A 59 -30.58 -8.36 -2.08
C SER A 59 -30.12 -9.82 -2.06
N TRP A 60 -28.92 -10.12 -1.55
CA TRP A 60 -28.38 -11.48 -1.47
C TRP A 60 -29.05 -12.37 -0.43
N ASN A 61 -29.72 -11.79 0.57
CA ASN A 61 -30.43 -12.54 1.61
C ASN A 61 -31.78 -11.93 2.01
N ASN A 62 -32.17 -10.80 1.41
CA ASN A 62 -33.37 -10.02 1.75
C ASN A 62 -33.48 -9.63 3.23
N LYS A 63 -32.35 -9.59 3.96
CA LYS A 63 -32.31 -9.24 5.38
C LYS A 63 -32.43 -7.73 5.55
N GLU A 64 -33.17 -7.33 6.58
CA GLU A 64 -33.32 -5.94 7.00
C GLU A 64 -32.38 -5.64 8.18
N TYR A 65 -31.64 -4.54 8.07
CA TYR A 65 -30.80 -3.98 9.11
C TYR A 65 -31.30 -2.57 9.41
N VAL A 66 -31.25 -2.17 10.68
CA VAL A 66 -31.80 -0.89 11.11
C VAL A 66 -30.82 -0.21 12.03
N THR A 67 -30.64 1.08 11.82
CA THR A 67 -29.92 1.97 12.73
C THR A 67 -30.61 3.34 12.80
N GLU A 68 -30.12 4.20 13.67
CA GLU A 68 -30.54 5.60 13.79
C GLU A 68 -29.32 6.51 13.65
N SER A 69 -29.48 7.65 13.01
CA SER A 69 -28.43 8.65 12.92
C SER A 69 -28.20 9.38 14.24
N ASP A 70 -26.94 9.74 14.51
CA ASP A 70 -26.56 10.50 15.70
C ASP A 70 -27.06 11.97 15.62
N ASN A 71 -26.75 12.75 16.65
CA ASN A 71 -27.11 14.17 16.72
C ASN A 71 -26.44 15.05 15.63
N ARG A 72 -25.47 14.51 14.89
CA ARG A 72 -24.81 15.14 13.73
C ARG A 72 -25.28 14.53 12.41
N GLY A 73 -26.26 13.63 12.45
CA GLY A 73 -26.80 12.95 11.28
C GLY A 73 -25.98 11.76 10.79
N TYR A 74 -24.88 11.40 11.46
CA TYR A 74 -24.05 10.27 11.07
C TYR A 74 -24.70 8.95 11.50
N TRP A 75 -24.78 7.98 10.59
CA TRP A 75 -25.25 6.64 10.90
C TRP A 75 -24.23 5.62 10.43
N LYS A 76 -24.15 4.50 11.15
CA LYS A 76 -23.32 3.34 10.80
C LYS A 76 -24.04 2.07 11.20
N LEU A 77 -23.95 1.04 10.37
CA LEU A 77 -24.37 -0.32 10.70
C LEU A 77 -23.46 -1.33 10.01
N ARG A 78 -23.63 -2.61 10.33
CA ARG A 78 -22.91 -3.71 9.68
C ARG A 78 -23.89 -4.63 8.97
N VAL A 79 -23.57 -5.01 7.74
CA VAL A 79 -24.31 -6.02 6.96
C VAL A 79 -23.47 -7.28 6.82
N GLU A 80 -24.12 -8.43 6.94
CA GLU A 80 -23.48 -9.74 6.75
C GLU A 80 -23.31 -10.01 5.25
N THR A 81 -22.07 -10.17 4.79
CA THR A 81 -21.76 -10.48 3.39
C THR A 81 -21.57 -12.00 3.20
N PRO A 82 -22.16 -12.61 2.15
CA PRO A 82 -21.98 -14.01 1.81
C PRO A 82 -20.58 -14.26 1.24
N GLY A 83 -20.35 -15.48 0.74
CA GLY A 83 -19.24 -15.74 -0.19
C GLY A 83 -19.35 -14.92 -1.47
N ALA A 84 -18.25 -14.90 -2.23
CA ALA A 84 -18.11 -14.12 -3.45
C ALA A 84 -19.25 -14.31 -4.46
N GLY A 85 -19.65 -13.23 -5.12
CA GLY A 85 -20.72 -13.24 -6.13
C GLY A 85 -21.24 -11.86 -6.49
N GLY A 86 -22.44 -11.83 -7.08
CA GLY A 86 -23.09 -10.62 -7.60
C GLY A 86 -23.29 -10.67 -9.12
N PRO A 87 -23.80 -9.58 -9.73
CA PRO A 87 -24.12 -8.31 -9.09
C PRO A 87 -25.34 -8.38 -8.17
N TYR A 88 -25.25 -7.70 -7.04
CA TYR A 88 -26.32 -7.51 -6.06
C TYR A 88 -26.74 -6.04 -6.00
N SER A 89 -27.72 -5.76 -5.14
CA SER A 89 -28.15 -4.40 -4.81
C SER A 89 -28.34 -4.23 -3.30
N ILE A 90 -28.24 -2.99 -2.84
CA ILE A 90 -28.49 -2.60 -1.45
C ILE A 90 -29.45 -1.42 -1.47
N THR A 91 -30.61 -1.60 -0.83
CA THR A 91 -31.63 -0.55 -0.71
C THR A 91 -31.58 0.08 0.67
N PHE A 92 -31.38 1.39 0.71
CA PHE A 92 -31.44 2.23 1.90
C PHE A 92 -32.80 2.94 1.91
N LYS A 93 -33.52 2.85 3.02
CA LYS A 93 -34.85 3.41 3.20
C LYS A 93 -34.87 4.33 4.40
N GLU A 94 -35.58 5.44 4.23
CA GLU A 94 -36.04 6.35 5.27
C GLU A 94 -37.55 6.54 5.09
N GLU A 95 -38.23 7.16 6.06
CA GLU A 95 -39.71 7.23 6.14
C GLU A 95 -40.43 7.35 4.79
N ASN A 96 -39.99 8.26 3.92
CA ASN A 96 -40.60 8.49 2.60
C ASN A 96 -39.57 8.53 1.46
N ASN A 97 -38.35 8.02 1.66
CA ASN A 97 -37.28 8.04 0.67
C ASN A 97 -36.62 6.67 0.56
N SER A 98 -36.14 6.33 -0.63
CA SER A 98 -35.43 5.09 -0.87
C SER A 98 -34.36 5.30 -1.94
N ILE A 99 -33.13 4.93 -1.61
CA ILE A 99 -32.00 4.90 -2.53
C ILE A 99 -31.57 3.45 -2.69
N THR A 100 -31.31 3.00 -3.91
CA THR A 100 -30.79 1.66 -4.16
C THR A 100 -29.47 1.76 -4.89
N LEU A 101 -28.41 1.25 -4.27
CA LEU A 101 -27.13 1.05 -4.93
C LEU A 101 -27.17 -0.27 -5.70
N GLN A 102 -26.68 -0.25 -6.93
CA GLN A 102 -26.72 -1.33 -7.91
C GLN A 102 -25.31 -1.80 -8.29
N ASP A 103 -25.23 -2.94 -8.97
CA ASP A 103 -23.97 -3.54 -9.44
C ASP A 103 -22.96 -3.79 -8.30
N ILE A 104 -23.45 -4.26 -7.16
CA ILE A 104 -22.61 -4.53 -5.99
C ILE A 104 -22.00 -5.92 -6.12
N LEU A 105 -20.67 -6.00 -6.21
CA LEU A 105 -19.96 -7.27 -6.16
C LEU A 105 -19.54 -7.58 -4.72
N ILE A 106 -19.48 -8.88 -4.40
CA ILE A 106 -18.95 -9.37 -3.13
C ILE A 106 -17.74 -10.23 -3.46
N GLY A 107 -16.61 -9.95 -2.83
CA GLY A 107 -15.34 -10.57 -3.18
C GLY A 107 -14.20 -10.08 -2.30
N GLU A 108 -13.02 -9.90 -2.87
CA GLU A 108 -11.82 -9.47 -2.14
C GLU A 108 -11.52 -8.00 -2.37
N VAL A 109 -11.35 -7.23 -1.30
CA VAL A 109 -11.08 -5.78 -1.39
C VAL A 109 -9.68 -5.49 -0.86
N TRP A 110 -8.86 -4.82 -1.66
CA TRP A 110 -7.49 -4.46 -1.30
C TRP A 110 -7.25 -2.97 -1.44
N LEU A 111 -6.56 -2.39 -0.46
CA LEU A 111 -6.08 -1.01 -0.50
C LEU A 111 -4.66 -0.98 -1.07
N CYS A 112 -4.47 -0.24 -2.15
CA CYS A 112 -3.19 0.02 -2.78
C CYS A 112 -2.70 1.41 -2.35
N SER A 113 -1.59 1.52 -1.63
CA SER A 113 -1.11 2.80 -1.10
C SER A 113 0.41 2.98 -1.18
N GLY A 114 0.87 4.19 -0.89
CA GLY A 114 2.27 4.60 -0.98
C GLY A 114 2.48 5.78 -1.92
N GLN A 115 3.61 5.80 -2.62
CA GLN A 115 4.01 6.91 -3.47
C GLN A 115 3.95 6.57 -4.97
N SER A 116 4.82 7.18 -5.77
CA SER A 116 4.77 7.21 -7.22
C SER A 116 4.90 5.84 -7.86
N ASN A 117 5.63 4.91 -7.24
CA ASN A 117 5.77 3.54 -7.75
C ASN A 117 4.53 2.67 -7.49
N MET A 118 3.71 2.99 -6.48
CA MET A 118 2.33 2.48 -6.38
C MET A 118 1.42 3.21 -7.36
N GLU A 119 1.55 4.53 -7.46
CA GLU A 119 0.64 5.38 -8.22
C GLU A 119 0.74 5.23 -9.74
N MET A 120 1.93 4.91 -10.25
CA MET A 120 2.24 4.95 -11.68
C MET A 120 1.17 4.22 -12.49
N PRO A 121 0.46 4.93 -13.39
CA PRO A 121 -0.64 4.32 -14.12
C PRO A 121 -0.10 3.34 -15.17
N MET A 122 -0.92 2.42 -15.68
CA MET A 122 -0.51 1.48 -16.73
C MET A 122 0.02 2.17 -17.99
N LYS A 123 -0.45 3.39 -18.31
CA LYS A 123 0.11 4.18 -19.42
C LYS A 123 1.53 4.72 -19.16
N GLY A 124 2.04 4.59 -17.93
CA GLY A 124 3.29 5.18 -17.47
C GLY A 124 3.21 6.68 -17.18
N PHE A 125 4.34 7.22 -16.72
CA PHE A 125 4.54 8.68 -16.64
C PHE A 125 5.22 9.18 -17.93
N LYS A 126 5.33 10.51 -18.08
CA LYS A 126 6.06 11.09 -19.22
C LYS A 126 7.49 10.55 -19.25
N ASN A 127 7.90 10.00 -20.41
CA ASN A 127 9.19 9.36 -20.66
C ASN A 127 9.57 8.22 -19.71
N GLN A 128 8.58 7.61 -19.04
CA GLN A 128 8.79 6.53 -18.08
C GLN A 128 7.73 5.47 -18.37
N PRO A 129 8.02 4.53 -19.29
CA PRO A 129 7.04 3.55 -19.74
C PRO A 129 6.78 2.50 -18.67
N VAL A 130 5.64 1.82 -18.76
CA VAL A 130 5.43 0.51 -18.14
C VAL A 130 5.68 -0.54 -19.23
N GLU A 131 6.48 -1.54 -18.92
CA GLU A 131 6.77 -2.64 -19.85
C GLU A 131 5.48 -3.40 -20.19
N ASN A 132 5.30 -3.80 -21.45
CA ASN A 132 4.11 -4.51 -21.95
C ASN A 132 2.76 -3.78 -21.81
N ALA A 133 2.74 -2.52 -21.35
CA ALA A 133 1.54 -1.74 -21.05
C ALA A 133 0.45 -1.83 -22.13
N ASN A 134 0.79 -1.60 -23.40
CA ASN A 134 -0.20 -1.61 -24.48
C ASN A 134 -0.91 -2.95 -24.61
N MET A 135 -0.18 -4.07 -24.47
CA MET A 135 -0.76 -5.41 -24.59
C MET A 135 -1.60 -5.77 -23.38
N ASP A 136 -1.14 -5.40 -22.18
CA ASP A 136 -1.90 -5.66 -20.95
C ASP A 136 -3.16 -4.79 -20.87
N ILE A 137 -3.09 -3.52 -21.28
CA ILE A 137 -4.26 -2.65 -21.41
C ILE A 137 -5.26 -3.22 -22.44
N LEU A 138 -4.80 -3.70 -23.59
CA LEU A 138 -5.67 -4.28 -24.61
C LEU A 138 -6.45 -5.49 -24.08
N LYS A 139 -5.82 -6.31 -23.24
CA LYS A 139 -6.39 -7.55 -22.68
C LYS A 139 -7.10 -7.34 -21.34
N SER A 140 -7.24 -6.10 -20.87
CA SER A 140 -7.58 -5.83 -19.47
C SER A 140 -9.07 -5.92 -19.13
N ALA A 141 -9.94 -6.07 -20.13
CA ALA A 141 -11.38 -6.09 -19.93
C ALA A 141 -11.80 -7.26 -19.02
N ASN A 142 -12.22 -6.95 -17.80
CA ASN A 142 -12.65 -7.92 -16.82
C ASN A 142 -13.69 -7.31 -15.87
N PRO A 143 -14.98 -7.64 -16.03
CA PRO A 143 -16.04 -7.09 -15.19
C PRO A 143 -16.04 -7.65 -13.76
N ARG A 144 -15.13 -8.56 -13.39
CA ARG A 144 -14.96 -9.00 -11.99
C ARG A 144 -13.85 -8.24 -11.27
N ILE A 145 -13.14 -7.34 -11.94
CA ILE A 145 -12.21 -6.40 -11.30
C ILE A 145 -12.86 -5.02 -11.28
N ARG A 146 -12.86 -4.38 -10.12
CA ARG A 146 -13.35 -3.00 -9.92
C ARG A 146 -12.22 -2.14 -9.36
N LEU A 147 -12.09 -0.95 -9.93
CA LEU A 147 -10.99 -0.02 -9.68
C LEU A 147 -11.58 1.26 -9.10
N PHE A 148 -11.00 1.75 -8.01
CA PHE A 148 -11.34 3.04 -7.41
C PHE A 148 -10.05 3.81 -7.13
N THR A 149 -9.88 4.99 -7.72
CA THR A 149 -8.73 5.85 -7.44
C THR A 149 -9.15 7.02 -6.57
N VAL A 150 -8.57 7.13 -5.38
CA VAL A 150 -8.71 8.30 -4.51
C VAL A 150 -7.96 9.47 -5.15
N LYS A 151 -8.67 10.56 -5.43
CA LYS A 151 -8.06 11.80 -5.90
C LYS A 151 -7.12 12.33 -4.82
N ARG A 152 -5.91 12.69 -5.24
CA ARG A 152 -4.89 13.36 -4.41
C ARG A 152 -5.49 14.53 -3.63
N ASN A 153 -5.39 14.46 -2.30
CA ASN A 153 -5.81 15.53 -1.39
C ASN A 153 -4.89 15.58 -0.17
N SER A 154 -4.79 16.75 0.46
CA SER A 154 -3.88 17.01 1.58
C SER A 154 -4.47 18.12 2.43
N THR A 155 -4.82 17.82 3.68
CA THR A 155 -5.51 18.73 4.60
C THR A 155 -5.04 18.50 6.02
N LEU A 156 -5.04 19.55 6.84
CA LEU A 156 -4.82 19.38 8.28
C LEU A 156 -6.06 18.80 8.96
N ALA A 157 -7.26 19.23 8.54
CA ALA A 157 -8.50 18.66 9.06
C ALA A 157 -8.73 17.24 8.54
N ILE A 158 -9.17 16.33 9.43
CA ILE A 158 -9.64 14.99 9.06
C ILE A 158 -10.85 15.12 8.14
N GLN A 159 -10.81 14.45 7.00
CA GLN A 159 -11.93 14.36 6.07
C GLN A 159 -12.78 13.13 6.37
N GLU A 160 -14.07 13.21 6.03
CA GLU A 160 -15.03 12.09 6.17
C GLU A 160 -15.34 11.41 4.83
N ASP A 161 -14.87 11.98 3.72
CA ASP A 161 -15.07 11.48 2.37
C ASP A 161 -13.83 11.72 1.50
N VAL A 162 -13.75 10.99 0.39
CA VAL A 162 -12.77 11.14 -0.69
C VAL A 162 -13.48 11.49 -2.00
N THR A 163 -12.72 11.96 -2.99
CA THR A 163 -13.22 12.01 -4.37
C THR A 163 -12.67 10.81 -5.14
N GLY A 164 -13.56 10.08 -5.83
CA GLY A 164 -13.22 8.96 -6.70
C GLY A 164 -14.50 8.31 -7.22
N GLU A 165 -14.36 7.38 -8.14
CA GLU A 165 -15.47 6.61 -8.70
C GLU A 165 -15.04 5.16 -8.93
N TRP A 166 -15.98 4.22 -8.75
CA TRP A 166 -15.76 2.83 -9.11
C TRP A 166 -15.90 2.65 -10.62
N ALA A 167 -14.96 1.92 -11.21
CA ALA A 167 -15.04 1.53 -12.61
C ALA A 167 -14.71 0.03 -12.78
N PRO A 168 -15.39 -0.69 -13.70
CA PRO A 168 -14.93 -2.01 -14.12
C PRO A 168 -13.54 -1.92 -14.75
N ALA A 169 -12.74 -2.99 -14.68
CA ALA A 169 -11.52 -3.08 -15.47
C ALA A 169 -11.87 -3.15 -16.96
N THR A 170 -11.45 -2.12 -17.68
CA THR A 170 -11.56 -1.97 -19.13
C THR A 170 -10.24 -1.39 -19.65
N PRO A 171 -9.97 -1.45 -20.96
CA PRO A 171 -8.78 -0.78 -21.51
C PRO A 171 -8.69 0.70 -21.10
N ALA A 172 -9.82 1.42 -21.03
CA ALA A 172 -9.84 2.83 -20.66
C ALA A 172 -9.53 3.07 -19.17
N SER A 173 -10.17 2.33 -18.26
CA SER A 173 -9.97 2.50 -16.81
C SER A 173 -8.61 1.96 -16.35
N VAL A 174 -8.18 0.81 -16.88
CA VAL A 174 -6.89 0.19 -16.51
C VAL A 174 -5.71 1.03 -16.97
N LYS A 175 -5.81 1.67 -18.15
CA LYS A 175 -4.80 2.61 -18.66
C LYS A 175 -4.45 3.71 -17.65
N GLU A 176 -5.44 4.15 -16.86
CA GLU A 176 -5.34 5.25 -15.90
C GLU A 176 -5.12 4.78 -14.45
N PHE A 177 -5.23 3.47 -14.18
CA PHE A 177 -5.08 2.90 -12.85
C PHE A 177 -3.64 2.47 -12.57
N SER A 178 -3.29 2.39 -11.27
CA SER A 178 -2.02 1.87 -10.77
C SER A 178 -1.61 0.58 -11.49
N ALA A 179 -0.43 0.58 -12.13
CA ALA A 179 0.10 -0.59 -12.80
C ALA A 179 0.39 -1.72 -11.80
N THR A 180 1.14 -1.43 -10.75
CA THR A 180 1.45 -2.38 -9.67
C THR A 180 0.17 -2.95 -9.05
N GLY A 181 -0.80 -2.10 -8.70
CA GLY A 181 -2.07 -2.53 -8.13
C GLY A 181 -2.92 -3.34 -9.10
N TYR A 182 -2.94 -2.98 -10.39
CA TYR A 182 -3.65 -3.75 -11.41
C TYR A 182 -3.07 -5.15 -11.57
N TYR A 183 -1.75 -5.29 -11.72
CA TYR A 183 -1.10 -6.60 -11.85
C TYR A 183 -1.35 -7.48 -10.62
N PHE A 184 -1.31 -6.89 -9.42
CA PHE A 184 -1.69 -7.56 -8.18
C PHE A 184 -3.13 -8.11 -8.23
N GLY A 185 -4.11 -7.25 -8.49
CA GLY A 185 -5.52 -7.68 -8.49
C GLY A 185 -5.88 -8.58 -9.67
N ARG A 186 -5.21 -8.44 -10.82
CA ARG A 186 -5.35 -9.32 -11.98
C ARG A 186 -4.98 -10.75 -11.60
N LEU A 187 -3.81 -10.96 -11.01
CA LEU A 187 -3.37 -12.29 -10.61
C LEU A 187 -4.24 -12.87 -9.49
N LEU A 188 -4.64 -12.07 -8.50
CA LEU A 188 -5.59 -12.53 -7.48
C LEU A 188 -6.92 -12.97 -8.09
N GLN A 189 -7.49 -12.17 -8.99
CA GLN A 189 -8.76 -12.49 -9.62
C GLN A 189 -8.66 -13.77 -10.46
N GLU A 190 -7.56 -13.94 -11.20
CA GLU A 190 -7.31 -15.13 -12.03
C GLU A 190 -7.22 -16.40 -11.19
N ILE A 191 -6.47 -16.37 -10.08
CA ILE A 191 -6.20 -17.57 -9.27
C ILE A 191 -7.36 -17.90 -8.32
N LEU A 192 -7.97 -16.89 -7.71
CA LEU A 192 -9.05 -17.09 -6.74
C LEU A 192 -10.42 -17.23 -7.42
N ASP A 193 -10.55 -16.78 -8.67
CA ASP A 193 -11.79 -16.79 -9.45
C ASP A 193 -12.98 -16.05 -8.80
N VAL A 194 -12.69 -15.07 -7.93
CA VAL A 194 -13.68 -14.22 -7.25
C VAL A 194 -13.62 -12.77 -7.75
N PRO A 195 -14.65 -11.93 -7.51
CA PRO A 195 -14.54 -10.49 -7.73
C PRO A 195 -13.42 -9.87 -6.88
N VAL A 196 -12.72 -8.88 -7.44
CA VAL A 196 -11.64 -8.15 -6.76
C VAL A 196 -11.87 -6.64 -6.89
N GLY A 197 -11.93 -5.95 -5.76
CA GLY A 197 -11.96 -4.50 -5.65
C GLY A 197 -10.59 -3.95 -5.27
N LEU A 198 -10.07 -3.00 -6.04
CA LEU A 198 -8.81 -2.32 -5.76
C LEU A 198 -9.08 -0.83 -5.50
N VAL A 199 -8.78 -0.38 -4.29
CA VAL A 199 -8.85 1.03 -3.90
C VAL A 199 -7.44 1.60 -3.90
N CYS A 200 -7.11 2.54 -4.78
CA CYS A 200 -5.79 3.16 -4.87
C CYS A 200 -5.78 4.53 -4.19
N ALA A 201 -5.07 4.63 -3.07
CA ALA A 201 -4.81 5.87 -2.34
C ALA A 201 -3.30 6.11 -2.24
N SER A 202 -2.74 6.78 -3.25
CA SER A 202 -1.29 6.98 -3.39
C SER A 202 -0.98 8.39 -3.87
N TRP A 203 0.20 8.91 -3.53
CA TRP A 203 0.69 10.19 -4.06
C TRP A 203 2.22 10.18 -4.19
N GLY A 204 2.71 10.33 -5.42
CA GLY A 204 4.14 10.48 -5.72
C GLY A 204 4.91 11.47 -4.86
N GLY A 205 6.14 11.08 -4.49
CA GLY A 205 7.05 11.90 -3.69
C GLY A 205 6.70 12.02 -2.20
N SER A 206 5.74 11.24 -1.73
CA SER A 206 5.27 11.33 -0.35
C SER A 206 6.21 10.68 0.66
N TRP A 207 6.28 11.31 1.83
CA TRP A 207 6.95 10.79 3.01
C TRP A 207 6.00 9.91 3.82
N ILE A 208 6.52 8.87 4.49
CA ILE A 208 5.69 7.96 5.28
C ILE A 208 4.91 8.70 6.39
N GLU A 209 5.49 9.76 6.94
CA GLU A 209 4.93 10.65 7.95
C GLU A 209 3.63 11.32 7.48
N GLY A 210 3.49 11.58 6.17
CA GLY A 210 2.26 12.11 5.59
C GLY A 210 1.07 11.14 5.73
N TRP A 211 1.36 9.84 5.81
CA TRP A 211 0.41 8.74 5.89
C TRP A 211 0.10 8.30 7.33
N MET A 212 0.60 9.04 8.33
CA MET A 212 0.43 8.75 9.75
C MET A 212 -0.47 9.79 10.43
N GLY A 213 -1.43 9.32 11.23
CA GLY A 213 -2.21 10.20 12.09
C GLY A 213 -1.34 10.94 13.12
N THR A 214 -1.80 12.09 13.62
CA THR A 214 -1.08 12.87 14.63
C THR A 214 -0.72 12.03 15.86
N ASP A 215 -1.63 11.15 16.29
CA ASP A 215 -1.44 10.22 17.40
C ASP A 215 -0.31 9.22 17.16
N MET A 216 -0.13 8.76 15.92
CA MET A 216 0.95 7.85 15.54
C MET A 216 2.31 8.54 15.58
N LEU A 217 2.35 9.83 15.21
CA LEU A 217 3.58 10.62 15.17
C LEU A 217 4.05 11.14 16.54
N GLN A 218 3.25 11.01 17.59
CA GLN A 218 3.65 11.40 18.96
C GLN A 218 4.90 10.63 19.45
N SER A 219 5.16 9.45 18.89
CA SER A 219 6.34 8.63 19.22
C SER A 219 7.63 9.14 18.55
N PHE A 220 7.55 10.16 17.70
CA PHE A 220 8.65 10.69 16.88
C PHE A 220 8.78 12.22 17.09
N PRO A 221 9.33 12.69 18.23
CA PRO A 221 9.37 14.10 18.58
C PRO A 221 10.20 14.96 17.61
N GLU A 222 11.06 14.35 16.79
CA GLU A 222 11.80 15.00 15.71
C GLU A 222 10.92 15.36 14.50
N VAL A 223 9.75 14.72 14.35
CA VAL A 223 8.82 15.02 13.26
C VAL A 223 8.03 16.28 13.60
N ARG A 224 8.27 17.34 12.82
CA ARG A 224 7.54 18.60 12.97
C ARG A 224 6.13 18.50 12.41
N LEU A 225 5.14 18.54 13.29
CA LEU A 225 3.73 18.55 12.91
C LEU A 225 3.27 19.95 12.43
N PRO A 226 2.40 20.01 11.42
CA PRO A 226 1.73 21.26 11.03
C PRO A 226 0.69 21.67 12.09
N GLU A 227 0.59 22.97 12.39
CA GLU A 227 -0.40 23.52 13.34
C GLU A 227 -1.58 24.18 12.64
N LYS A 228 -1.36 24.66 11.40
CA LYS A 228 -2.37 25.32 10.56
C LYS A 228 -2.18 24.95 9.09
N GLU A 229 -3.24 25.13 8.30
CA GLU A 229 -3.23 24.81 6.86
C GLU A 229 -2.12 25.53 6.07
N SER A 230 -1.70 26.74 6.50
CA SER A 230 -0.60 27.46 5.86
C SER A 230 0.79 26.88 6.13
N ASP A 231 0.90 25.89 7.02
CA ASP A 231 2.15 25.14 7.24
C ASP A 231 2.35 24.03 6.18
N ILE A 232 1.30 23.68 5.41
CA ILE A 232 1.38 22.71 4.32
C ILE A 232 2.10 23.34 3.12
N ARG A 233 3.43 23.24 3.10
CA ARG A 233 4.27 23.75 2.00
C ARG A 233 4.38 22.77 0.85
N GLU A 234 4.61 21.49 1.18
CA GLU A 234 4.69 20.39 0.22
C GLU A 234 3.56 19.40 0.53
N LYS A 235 2.50 19.44 -0.29
CA LYS A 235 1.23 18.74 -0.01
C LYS A 235 1.39 17.24 0.24
N ASN A 236 2.37 16.62 -0.41
CA ASN A 236 2.65 15.19 -0.34
C ASN A 236 3.67 14.82 0.75
N ARG A 237 4.38 15.78 1.34
CA ARG A 237 5.46 15.52 2.32
C ARG A 237 5.20 16.08 3.71
N THR A 238 4.16 16.90 3.84
CA THR A 238 3.77 17.41 5.15
C THR A 238 3.21 16.26 6.00
N PRO A 239 3.71 16.04 7.22
CA PRO A 239 3.21 14.97 8.09
C PRO A 239 1.70 15.06 8.32
N THR A 240 1.05 13.91 8.52
CA THR A 240 -0.40 13.77 8.81
C THR A 240 -1.38 14.09 7.69
N THR A 241 -1.04 14.99 6.77
CA THR A 241 -2.07 15.59 5.90
C THR A 241 -2.64 14.63 4.85
N LEU A 242 -1.87 13.63 4.40
CA LEU A 242 -2.37 12.61 3.47
C LEU A 242 -3.24 11.58 4.18
N TYR A 243 -2.86 11.17 5.39
CA TYR A 243 -3.69 10.30 6.22
C TYR A 243 -5.07 10.93 6.43
N ASN A 244 -5.11 12.19 6.88
CA ASN A 244 -6.35 12.90 7.15
C ASN A 244 -7.25 13.04 5.92
N ALA A 245 -6.66 13.25 4.74
CA ALA A 245 -7.40 13.56 3.53
C ALA A 245 -7.74 12.34 2.65
N MET A 246 -6.92 11.27 2.70
CA MET A 246 -7.00 10.16 1.74
C MET A 246 -7.19 8.78 2.39
N ILE A 247 -6.77 8.60 3.65
CA ILE A 247 -6.86 7.30 4.35
C ILE A 247 -7.97 7.30 5.39
N SER A 248 -8.01 8.32 6.25
CA SER A 248 -9.01 8.44 7.32
C SER A 248 -10.46 8.31 6.83
N PRO A 249 -10.86 8.84 5.66
CA PRO A 249 -12.21 8.62 5.13
C PRO A 249 -12.53 7.15 4.80
N LEU A 250 -11.52 6.35 4.44
CA LEU A 250 -11.67 4.93 4.08
C LEU A 250 -11.70 4.02 5.31
N VAL A 251 -11.26 4.53 6.47
CA VAL A 251 -11.14 3.74 7.71
C VAL A 251 -12.49 3.11 8.07
N GLY A 252 -12.47 1.78 8.20
CA GLY A 252 -13.66 0.99 8.51
C GLY A 252 -14.36 0.42 7.28
N PHE A 253 -13.96 0.76 6.05
CA PHE A 253 -14.39 0.04 4.85
C PHE A 253 -13.70 -1.32 4.87
N SER A 254 -14.45 -2.42 4.93
CA SER A 254 -13.83 -3.74 5.07
C SER A 254 -12.88 -4.03 3.91
N ILE A 255 -11.64 -4.34 4.24
CA ILE A 255 -10.59 -4.74 3.29
C ILE A 255 -10.00 -6.07 3.74
N ARG A 256 -9.57 -6.89 2.78
CA ARG A 256 -8.79 -8.08 3.06
C ARG A 256 -7.42 -7.71 3.58
N GLY A 257 -6.77 -6.71 2.99
CA GLY A 257 -5.43 -6.24 3.34
C GLY A 257 -4.96 -5.03 2.55
N VAL A 258 -3.69 -4.67 2.74
CA VAL A 258 -3.03 -3.51 2.11
C VAL A 258 -1.82 -3.97 1.31
N ILE A 259 -1.64 -3.39 0.13
CA ILE A 259 -0.36 -3.39 -0.57
C ILE A 259 0.28 -2.00 -0.54
N TRP A 260 1.58 -1.94 -0.25
CA TRP A 260 2.30 -0.69 -0.01
C TRP A 260 3.59 -0.60 -0.83
N TYR A 261 3.76 0.50 -1.55
CA TYR A 261 4.99 0.77 -2.28
C TYR A 261 5.45 2.21 -2.07
N GLN A 262 6.32 2.37 -1.07
CA GLN A 262 6.91 3.64 -0.68
C GLN A 262 8.27 3.43 -0.04
N GLY A 263 9.09 4.47 -0.13
CA GLY A 263 10.36 4.56 0.57
C GLY A 263 11.32 5.51 -0.15
N GLU A 264 11.18 5.68 -1.46
CA GLU A 264 12.17 6.42 -2.26
C GLU A 264 12.29 7.89 -1.85
N SER A 265 11.27 8.47 -1.19
CA SER A 265 11.36 9.83 -0.62
C SER A 265 11.86 9.90 0.84
N ASN A 266 12.07 8.75 1.49
CA ASN A 266 12.66 8.60 2.83
C ASN A 266 14.05 7.93 2.78
N TYR A 267 14.66 7.78 1.59
CA TYR A 267 15.95 7.09 1.42
C TYR A 267 17.08 7.71 2.25
N ASP A 268 17.02 9.01 2.50
CA ASP A 268 17.95 9.83 3.28
C ASP A 268 17.62 9.86 4.78
N ARG A 269 16.44 9.38 5.17
CA ARG A 269 15.96 9.30 6.56
C ARG A 269 15.70 7.85 6.98
N TYR A 270 16.53 6.94 6.48
CA TYR A 270 16.37 5.50 6.65
C TYR A 270 16.42 5.04 8.11
N HIS A 271 17.15 5.75 8.99
CA HIS A 271 17.37 5.36 10.39
C HIS A 271 16.07 5.12 11.17
N ASN A 272 15.03 5.93 10.93
CA ASN A 272 13.76 5.84 11.67
C ASN A 272 12.67 5.13 10.86
N TYR A 273 12.97 4.69 9.62
CA TYR A 273 11.96 4.17 8.70
C TYR A 273 11.27 2.91 9.23
N THR A 274 12.02 1.98 9.83
CA THR A 274 11.46 0.75 10.44
C THR A 274 10.40 1.07 11.48
N ASP A 275 10.70 1.99 12.40
CA ASP A 275 9.82 2.34 13.51
C ASP A 275 8.61 3.16 13.03
N LEU A 276 8.83 4.11 12.12
CA LEU A 276 7.75 4.87 11.46
C LEU A 276 6.79 3.92 10.75
N PHE A 277 7.32 2.98 9.96
CA PHE A 277 6.50 2.06 9.20
C PHE A 277 5.70 1.11 10.09
N LYS A 278 6.34 0.53 11.11
CA LYS A 278 5.65 -0.29 12.10
C LYS A 278 4.54 0.49 12.79
N THR A 279 4.82 1.71 13.24
CA THR A 279 3.85 2.56 13.95
C THR A 279 2.68 2.96 13.04
N MET A 280 2.94 3.25 11.76
CA MET A 280 1.91 3.52 10.77
C MET A 280 0.99 2.30 10.60
N VAL A 281 1.55 1.10 10.41
CA VAL A 281 0.77 -0.14 10.21
C VAL A 281 -0.08 -0.46 11.44
N ASP A 282 0.51 -0.40 12.64
CA ASP A 282 -0.20 -0.65 13.89
C ASP A 282 -1.31 0.38 14.11
N GLY A 283 -1.04 1.65 13.82
CA GLY A 283 -2.02 2.72 13.87
C GLY A 283 -3.17 2.49 12.90
N TRP A 284 -2.89 2.16 11.65
CA TRP A 284 -3.94 1.86 10.65
C TRP A 284 -4.79 0.67 11.08
N ARG A 285 -4.17 -0.43 11.55
CA ARG A 285 -4.89 -1.60 12.08
C ARG A 285 -5.79 -1.25 13.25
N SER A 286 -5.27 -0.45 14.20
CA SER A 286 -6.05 0.02 15.34
C SER A 286 -7.25 0.86 14.92
N LYS A 287 -7.11 1.75 13.94
CA LYS A 287 -8.20 2.61 13.45
C LYS A 287 -9.24 1.83 12.65
N TRP A 288 -8.81 0.85 11.85
CA TRP A 288 -9.72 0.00 11.06
C TRP A 288 -10.53 -0.97 11.91
N ASP A 289 -9.97 -1.41 13.05
CA ASP A 289 -10.62 -2.30 14.01
C ASP A 289 -11.14 -3.61 13.37
N GLN A 290 -10.32 -4.23 12.53
CA GLN A 290 -10.61 -5.52 11.87
C GLN A 290 -9.53 -6.58 12.14
N GLY A 291 -8.75 -6.40 13.22
CA GLY A 291 -7.61 -7.24 13.55
C GLY A 291 -6.38 -6.98 12.68
N PRO A 292 -5.36 -7.85 12.75
CA PRO A 292 -4.10 -7.67 12.04
C PRO A 292 -4.25 -8.09 10.57
N PHE A 293 -4.97 -7.30 9.77
CA PHE A 293 -5.07 -7.57 8.32
C PHE A 293 -3.68 -7.57 7.65
N PRO A 294 -3.48 -8.35 6.58
CA PRO A 294 -2.20 -8.48 5.91
C PRO A 294 -1.68 -7.15 5.35
N PHE A 295 -0.38 -6.93 5.50
CA PHE A 295 0.32 -5.76 4.97
C PHE A 295 1.51 -6.21 4.12
N TYR A 296 1.37 -6.19 2.79
CA TYR A 296 2.43 -6.61 1.87
C TYR A 296 3.06 -5.39 1.21
N TYR A 297 4.38 -5.34 1.13
CA TYR A 297 5.05 -4.14 0.65
C TYR A 297 6.29 -4.43 -0.19
N CYS A 298 6.66 -3.47 -1.01
CA CYS A 298 7.88 -3.52 -1.80
C CYS A 298 9.06 -2.94 -1.03
N GLN A 299 10.17 -3.68 -0.99
CA GLN A 299 11.48 -3.07 -0.82
C GLN A 299 11.76 -2.17 -2.03
N ILE A 300 12.33 -0.97 -1.82
CA ILE A 300 12.57 -0.05 -2.94
C ILE A 300 13.50 -0.68 -3.98
N ALA A 301 13.19 -0.44 -5.25
CA ALA A 301 13.99 -0.94 -6.35
C ALA A 301 15.30 -0.14 -6.46
N PRO A 302 16.41 -0.74 -6.92
CA PRO A 302 17.67 -0.03 -7.12
C PRO A 302 17.54 1.12 -8.12
N TYR A 303 18.12 2.26 -7.76
CA TYR A 303 18.15 3.50 -8.53
C TYR A 303 19.41 4.27 -8.13
N ASP A 304 20.08 4.93 -9.08
CA ASP A 304 21.25 5.73 -8.74
C ASP A 304 20.82 7.09 -8.15
N TYR A 305 20.83 7.18 -6.82
CA TYR A 305 20.49 8.41 -6.11
C TYR A 305 21.52 9.52 -6.30
N ALA A 306 22.74 9.23 -6.78
CA ALA A 306 23.69 10.28 -7.15
C ALA A 306 23.14 11.21 -8.25
N LEU A 307 22.19 10.72 -9.07
CA LEU A 307 21.53 11.51 -10.12
C LEU A 307 20.58 12.59 -9.58
N VAL A 308 20.16 12.50 -8.31
CA VAL A 308 19.26 13.45 -7.65
C VAL A 308 19.89 14.13 -6.43
N THR A 309 21.08 13.70 -6.01
CA THR A 309 21.87 14.38 -5.00
C THR A 309 22.44 15.68 -5.58
N PRO A 310 22.23 16.84 -4.93
CA PRO A 310 22.83 18.10 -5.36
C PRO A 310 24.36 18.04 -5.41
N GLU A 311 24.97 18.83 -6.31
CA GLU A 311 26.42 18.90 -6.44
C GLU A 311 27.07 19.37 -5.13
N GLY A 312 28.05 18.60 -4.64
CA GLY A 312 28.77 18.88 -3.39
C GLY A 312 28.12 18.28 -2.13
N GLU A 313 26.94 17.68 -2.23
CA GLU A 313 26.33 16.93 -1.13
C GLU A 313 26.78 15.46 -1.12
N GLU A 314 26.74 14.84 0.06
CA GLU A 314 27.05 13.43 0.23
C GLU A 314 25.97 12.56 -0.43
N VAL A 315 26.39 11.62 -1.28
CA VAL A 315 25.47 10.64 -1.88
C VAL A 315 25.12 9.59 -0.83
N ILE A 316 23.90 9.65 -0.33
CA ILE A 316 23.38 8.65 0.60
C ILE A 316 23.11 7.34 -0.14
N ASN A 317 23.52 6.23 0.46
CA ASN A 317 23.30 4.90 -0.08
C ASN A 317 21.92 4.35 0.33
N SER A 318 21.02 4.22 -0.64
CA SER A 318 19.67 3.69 -0.48
C SER A 318 19.61 2.22 -0.05
N ALA A 319 20.73 1.48 -0.08
CA ALA A 319 20.82 0.15 0.53
C ALA A 319 20.49 0.16 2.03
N TYR A 320 20.77 1.27 2.74
CA TYR A 320 20.37 1.41 4.14
C TYR A 320 18.86 1.49 4.33
N LEU A 321 18.13 2.12 3.39
CA LEU A 321 16.67 2.08 3.42
C LEU A 321 16.14 0.68 3.11
N ARG A 322 16.76 -0.05 2.17
CA ARG A 322 16.40 -1.45 1.89
C ARG A 322 16.61 -2.35 3.11
N GLU A 323 17.69 -2.12 3.86
CA GLU A 323 17.94 -2.78 5.16
C GLU A 323 16.85 -2.42 6.19
N ALA A 324 16.46 -1.15 6.30
CA ALA A 324 15.36 -0.74 7.17
C ALA A 324 14.02 -1.41 6.78
N GLN A 325 13.74 -1.52 5.49
CA GLN A 325 12.56 -2.24 4.97
C GLN A 325 12.63 -3.74 5.25
N LEU A 326 13.80 -4.36 5.19
CA LEU A 326 13.98 -5.76 5.60
C LEU A 326 13.74 -5.94 7.11
N ASN A 327 14.21 -5.00 7.93
CA ASN A 327 13.97 -5.01 9.37
C ASN A 327 12.48 -4.83 9.70
N ALA A 328 11.75 -4.01 8.94
CA ALA A 328 10.31 -3.83 9.09
C ALA A 328 9.52 -5.13 8.90
N GLU A 329 9.98 -6.05 8.05
CA GLU A 329 9.30 -7.34 7.81
C GLU A 329 9.25 -8.17 9.09
N ARG A 330 10.33 -8.12 9.88
CA ARG A 330 10.44 -8.82 11.17
C ARG A 330 9.66 -8.11 12.26
N ALA A 331 9.51 -6.80 12.15
CA ALA A 331 8.90 -5.95 13.16
C ALA A 331 7.36 -5.86 13.03
N ILE A 332 6.81 -6.11 11.84
CA ILE A 332 5.39 -5.96 11.53
C ILE A 332 4.74 -7.35 11.42
N GLU A 333 3.82 -7.66 12.32
CA GLU A 333 3.05 -8.91 12.27
C GLU A 333 2.19 -9.01 11.00
N ASN A 334 1.93 -10.23 10.51
CA ASN A 334 1.12 -10.50 9.31
C ASN A 334 1.51 -9.60 8.13
N SER A 335 2.80 -9.54 7.86
CA SER A 335 3.37 -8.75 6.76
C SER A 335 4.23 -9.62 5.84
N GLY A 336 4.66 -9.02 4.73
CA GLY A 336 5.59 -9.66 3.81
C GLY A 336 6.24 -8.64 2.91
N MET A 337 7.53 -8.81 2.66
CA MET A 337 8.31 -7.91 1.83
C MET A 337 8.62 -8.55 0.47
N VAL A 338 8.41 -7.77 -0.59
CA VAL A 338 8.82 -8.10 -1.95
C VAL A 338 10.17 -7.45 -2.24
N VAL A 339 11.19 -8.25 -2.55
CA VAL A 339 12.51 -7.77 -3.00
C VAL A 339 12.46 -7.43 -4.50
N LEU A 340 13.08 -6.32 -4.89
CA LEU A 340 13.05 -5.78 -6.26
C LEU A 340 14.44 -5.50 -6.86
N LEU A 341 15.49 -6.18 -6.39
CA LEU A 341 16.86 -5.97 -6.88
C LEU A 341 17.04 -6.28 -8.38
N ASP A 342 16.14 -7.03 -9.00
CA ASP A 342 16.11 -7.39 -10.42
C ASP A 342 15.11 -6.56 -11.25
N ALA A 343 14.42 -5.62 -10.60
CA ALA A 343 13.39 -4.78 -11.18
C ALA A 343 13.71 -3.28 -11.13
N GLY A 344 14.94 -2.92 -10.77
CA GLY A 344 15.45 -1.55 -10.72
C GLY A 344 15.69 -0.90 -12.08
N SER A 345 16.14 0.35 -12.05
CA SER A 345 16.59 1.09 -13.22
C SER A 345 17.60 2.16 -12.79
N GLU A 346 18.80 2.13 -13.37
CA GLU A 346 19.90 3.02 -12.99
C GLU A 346 19.49 4.49 -13.10
N LYS A 347 18.85 4.83 -14.23
CA LYS A 347 18.57 6.22 -14.63
C LYS A 347 17.12 6.64 -14.40
N GLY A 348 16.28 5.74 -13.87
CA GLY A 348 14.85 6.00 -13.69
C GLY A 348 14.35 5.51 -12.34
N ILE A 349 14.02 6.46 -11.46
CA ILE A 349 13.43 6.17 -10.14
C ILE A 349 12.06 5.46 -10.22
N HIS A 350 11.42 5.45 -11.40
CA HIS A 350 10.23 4.67 -11.69
C HIS A 350 10.55 3.57 -12.73
N PRO A 351 10.99 2.37 -12.30
CA PRO A 351 11.32 1.29 -13.21
C PRO A 351 10.11 0.81 -14.02
N ALA A 352 10.35 0.39 -15.26
CA ALA A 352 9.31 0.00 -16.21
C ALA A 352 8.64 -1.35 -15.87
N LYS A 353 9.36 -2.24 -15.18
CA LYS A 353 8.95 -3.61 -14.82
C LYS A 353 7.86 -3.64 -13.72
N LYS A 354 6.71 -2.98 -13.91
CA LYS A 354 5.63 -2.89 -12.89
C LYS A 354 4.86 -4.18 -12.65
N GLN A 355 4.94 -5.12 -13.60
CA GLN A 355 4.39 -6.45 -13.42
C GLN A 355 5.08 -7.20 -12.26
N VAL A 356 6.40 -7.09 -12.14
CA VAL A 356 7.20 -7.78 -11.11
C VAL A 356 6.74 -7.47 -9.68
N PRO A 357 6.66 -6.20 -9.21
CA PRO A 357 6.17 -5.90 -7.87
C PRO A 357 4.70 -6.30 -7.69
N GLY A 358 3.84 -6.09 -8.69
CA GLY A 358 2.42 -6.43 -8.58
C GLY A 358 2.18 -7.94 -8.39
N GLU A 359 2.83 -8.77 -9.20
CA GLU A 359 2.70 -10.23 -9.12
C GLU A 359 3.38 -10.80 -7.88
N ARG A 360 4.54 -10.28 -7.46
CA ARG A 360 5.17 -10.71 -6.20
C ARG A 360 4.35 -10.33 -4.97
N LEU A 361 3.70 -9.16 -4.96
CA LEU A 361 2.75 -8.80 -3.90
C LEU A 361 1.54 -9.76 -3.89
N ALA A 362 1.09 -10.20 -5.06
CA ALA A 362 0.01 -11.17 -5.16
C ALA A 362 0.46 -12.56 -4.69
N LEU A 363 1.70 -13.00 -4.98
CA LEU A 363 2.27 -14.22 -4.42
C LEU A 363 2.29 -14.20 -2.89
N GLN A 364 2.66 -13.06 -2.28
CA GLN A 364 2.59 -12.87 -0.83
C GLN A 364 1.16 -13.08 -0.31
N ALA A 365 0.16 -12.49 -0.95
CA ALA A 365 -1.25 -12.68 -0.59
C ALA A 365 -1.71 -14.13 -0.79
N LEU A 366 -1.46 -14.73 -1.95
CA LEU A 366 -1.87 -16.11 -2.28
C LEU A 366 -1.27 -17.12 -1.29
N ALA A 367 0.02 -17.01 -0.97
CA ALA A 367 0.68 -17.92 -0.05
C ALA A 367 0.28 -17.67 1.42
N LYS A 368 0.34 -16.41 1.88
CA LYS A 368 0.20 -16.11 3.32
C LYS A 368 -1.23 -15.81 3.75
N THR A 369 -2.04 -15.18 2.90
CA THR A 369 -3.46 -14.88 3.22
C THR A 369 -4.36 -16.04 2.84
N TYR A 370 -4.27 -16.51 1.59
CA TYR A 370 -5.15 -17.53 1.04
C TYR A 370 -4.63 -18.96 1.21
N LYS A 371 -3.42 -19.13 1.76
CA LYS A 371 -2.83 -20.43 2.11
C LYS A 371 -2.70 -21.37 0.92
N ILE A 372 -2.44 -20.82 -0.27
CA ILE A 372 -2.07 -21.63 -1.43
C ILE A 372 -0.69 -22.24 -1.18
N GLU A 373 -0.64 -23.56 -1.16
CA GLU A 373 0.58 -24.34 -0.95
C GLU A 373 1.34 -24.57 -2.28
N GLY A 374 2.62 -24.92 -2.17
CA GLY A 374 3.46 -25.25 -3.33
C GLY A 374 4.03 -24.05 -4.08
N ILE A 375 3.89 -22.83 -3.54
CA ILE A 375 4.47 -21.61 -4.09
C ILE A 375 5.41 -20.95 -3.07
N THR A 376 6.49 -20.35 -3.57
CA THR A 376 7.41 -19.53 -2.76
C THR A 376 7.10 -18.06 -2.98
N ALA A 377 6.80 -17.34 -1.90
CA ALA A 377 6.51 -15.91 -1.94
C ALA A 377 7.60 -15.07 -1.26
N ASP A 378 8.30 -15.65 -0.29
CA ASP A 378 9.33 -14.94 0.46
C ASP A 378 10.69 -15.07 -0.21
N SER A 379 11.35 -13.94 -0.37
CA SER A 379 12.73 -13.89 -0.87
C SER A 379 13.70 -14.44 0.18
N PRO A 380 14.79 -15.11 -0.23
CA PRO A 380 15.79 -15.55 0.72
C PRO A 380 16.52 -14.39 1.39
N VAL A 381 16.94 -14.62 2.63
CA VAL A 381 17.56 -13.59 3.48
C VAL A 381 18.85 -14.12 4.08
N TYR A 382 19.85 -13.24 4.18
CA TYR A 382 21.09 -13.57 4.90
C TYR A 382 20.78 -14.00 6.34
N LYS A 383 21.43 -15.10 6.76
CA LYS A 383 21.27 -15.70 8.08
C LYS A 383 22.53 -15.52 8.93
N GLU A 384 23.65 -16.08 8.47
CA GLU A 384 24.89 -16.12 9.22
C GLU A 384 26.12 -16.19 8.32
N MET A 385 27.24 -15.84 8.91
CA MET A 385 28.57 -15.80 8.31
C MET A 385 29.54 -16.66 9.13
N GLU A 386 30.26 -17.54 8.46
CA GLU A 386 31.35 -18.36 9.01
C GLU A 386 32.65 -18.02 8.29
N ILE A 387 33.75 -17.83 9.02
CA ILE A 387 35.08 -17.55 8.42
C ILE A 387 35.94 -18.80 8.50
N ARG A 388 36.52 -19.21 7.37
CA ARG A 388 37.51 -20.31 7.28
C ARG A 388 38.77 -19.82 6.57
N GLY A 389 39.79 -19.47 7.35
CA GLY A 389 40.99 -18.84 6.82
C GLY A 389 40.65 -17.49 6.19
N ASP A 390 40.97 -17.33 4.90
CA ASP A 390 40.70 -16.11 4.13
C ASP A 390 39.37 -16.15 3.36
N THR A 391 38.54 -17.18 3.59
CA THR A 391 37.27 -17.38 2.88
C THR A 391 36.10 -17.23 3.85
N VAL A 392 35.12 -16.42 3.46
CA VAL A 392 33.84 -16.28 4.16
C VAL A 392 32.82 -17.20 3.54
N ILE A 393 32.02 -17.86 4.39
CA ILE A 393 30.95 -18.77 4.01
C ILE A 393 29.64 -18.21 4.56
N LEU A 394 28.70 -17.93 3.68
CA LEU A 394 27.42 -17.33 4.00
C LEU A 394 26.30 -18.37 3.87
N SER A 395 25.36 -18.34 4.80
CA SER A 395 24.12 -19.11 4.71
C SER A 395 22.89 -18.20 4.74
N PHE A 396 21.77 -18.73 4.25
CA PHE A 396 20.56 -17.98 3.97
C PHE A 396 19.35 -18.76 4.48
N ASP A 397 18.41 -18.06 5.10
CA ASP A 397 17.08 -18.61 5.42
C ASP A 397 16.14 -18.48 4.20
N ARG A 398 15.06 -19.25 4.22
CA ARG A 398 14.02 -19.31 3.16
C ARG A 398 14.62 -19.76 1.81
N THR A 399 15.41 -20.83 1.87
CA THR A 399 16.14 -21.43 0.74
C THR A 399 15.86 -22.93 0.62
N ASP A 400 14.58 -23.31 0.71
CA ASP A 400 14.18 -24.72 0.69
C ASP A 400 14.69 -25.44 -0.59
N MET A 401 14.68 -24.74 -1.72
CA MET A 401 15.25 -25.21 -3.00
C MET A 401 16.68 -24.70 -3.28
N TRP A 402 17.39 -24.24 -2.26
CA TRP A 402 18.74 -23.65 -2.31
C TRP A 402 18.80 -22.29 -3.01
N ILE A 403 20.00 -21.73 -3.02
CA ILE A 403 20.36 -20.50 -3.73
C ILE A 403 20.95 -20.81 -5.09
N THR A 404 20.82 -19.86 -6.01
CA THR A 404 21.37 -19.93 -7.36
C THR A 404 21.85 -18.56 -7.83
N ALA A 405 22.74 -18.57 -8.83
CA ALA A 405 23.12 -17.39 -9.59
C ALA A 405 22.51 -17.53 -10.99
N LEU A 406 21.60 -16.63 -11.40
CA LEU A 406 20.81 -16.82 -12.63
C LEU A 406 21.69 -16.94 -13.89
N ASN A 407 22.80 -16.21 -13.94
CA ASN A 407 23.74 -16.24 -15.06
C ASN A 407 25.03 -17.03 -14.72
N GLY A 408 25.06 -17.75 -13.61
CA GLY A 408 26.22 -18.51 -13.13
C GLY A 408 27.32 -17.68 -12.45
N GLU A 409 27.15 -16.36 -12.37
CA GLU A 409 28.14 -15.44 -11.78
C GLU A 409 27.57 -14.68 -10.57
N LEU A 410 28.42 -14.41 -9.58
CA LEU A 410 28.14 -13.57 -8.41
C LEU A 410 29.18 -12.44 -8.37
N ASN A 411 28.76 -11.24 -8.78
CA ASN A 411 29.57 -10.07 -9.05
C ASN A 411 29.44 -8.97 -7.99
N HIS A 412 28.42 -9.06 -7.12
CA HIS A 412 28.03 -7.96 -6.22
C HIS A 412 28.44 -8.16 -4.76
N PHE A 413 29.50 -8.96 -4.51
CA PHE A 413 30.07 -9.15 -3.18
C PHE A 413 31.30 -8.26 -2.95
N THR A 414 31.35 -7.65 -1.77
CA THR A 414 32.55 -7.00 -1.25
C THR A 414 32.88 -7.49 0.16
N ILE A 415 34.16 -7.50 0.50
CA ILE A 415 34.68 -8.03 1.77
C ILE A 415 35.68 -7.04 2.36
N ALA A 416 35.69 -6.91 3.68
CA ALA A 416 36.60 -6.02 4.41
C ALA A 416 37.29 -6.76 5.56
N GLY A 417 38.52 -6.34 5.85
CA GLY A 417 39.24 -6.71 7.07
C GLY A 417 38.96 -5.73 8.21
N SER A 418 39.75 -5.83 9.30
CA SER A 418 39.61 -4.94 10.46
C SER A 418 39.87 -3.45 10.16
N ASP A 419 40.50 -3.16 9.01
CA ASP A 419 40.74 -1.80 8.50
C ASP A 419 39.48 -1.14 7.91
N ARG A 420 38.38 -1.89 7.79
CA ARG A 420 37.07 -1.46 7.27
C ARG A 420 37.07 -1.02 5.81
N GLN A 421 38.09 -1.41 5.04
CA GLN A 421 38.16 -1.13 3.62
C GLN A 421 37.53 -2.30 2.84
N PHE A 422 36.43 -2.01 2.14
CA PHE A 422 35.75 -3.01 1.33
C PHE A 422 36.44 -3.16 -0.04
N HIS A 423 36.73 -4.41 -0.39
CA HIS A 423 37.29 -4.79 -1.68
C HIS A 423 36.31 -5.72 -2.42
N LYS A 424 36.25 -5.61 -3.76
CA LYS A 424 35.51 -6.56 -4.59
C LYS A 424 36.00 -7.98 -4.31
N ALA A 425 35.06 -8.91 -4.17
CA ALA A 425 35.33 -10.30 -3.86
C ALA A 425 34.88 -11.21 -5.01
N GLU A 426 35.61 -12.31 -5.19
CA GLU A 426 35.11 -13.46 -5.93
C GLU A 426 34.09 -14.17 -5.04
N ALA A 427 32.96 -14.56 -5.64
CA ALA A 427 31.95 -15.34 -4.96
C ALA A 427 31.47 -16.52 -5.81
N TRP A 428 31.21 -17.65 -5.17
CA TRP A 428 30.70 -18.86 -5.82
C TRP A 428 29.77 -19.63 -4.90
N ILE A 429 28.88 -20.42 -5.50
CA ILE A 429 27.97 -21.29 -4.77
C ILE A 429 28.62 -22.66 -4.65
N SER A 430 28.68 -23.19 -3.42
CA SER A 430 28.99 -24.59 -3.19
C SER A 430 27.92 -25.20 -2.30
N ARG A 431 27.21 -26.19 -2.84
CA ARG A 431 25.97 -26.73 -2.25
C ARG A 431 24.96 -25.59 -2.02
N SER A 432 24.51 -25.39 -0.80
CA SER A 432 23.50 -24.39 -0.43
C SER A 432 24.08 -23.12 0.22
N LYS A 433 25.40 -22.86 0.06
CA LYS A 433 26.09 -21.72 0.67
C LYS A 433 26.84 -20.89 -0.37
N VAL A 434 26.98 -19.60 -0.11
CA VAL A 434 27.86 -18.70 -0.89
C VAL A 434 29.21 -18.62 -0.20
N TYR A 435 30.27 -18.80 -0.98
CA TYR A 435 31.64 -18.60 -0.55
C TYR A 435 32.13 -17.29 -1.14
N VAL A 436 32.82 -16.48 -0.35
CA VAL A 436 33.28 -15.13 -0.72
C VAL A 436 34.73 -14.97 -0.31
N LYS A 437 35.57 -14.48 -1.22
CA LYS A 437 37.01 -14.28 -0.99
C LYS A 437 37.55 -13.10 -1.78
N ALA A 438 38.48 -12.35 -1.20
CA ALA A 438 39.29 -11.38 -1.93
C ALA A 438 40.77 -11.54 -1.57
N ASP A 439 41.64 -11.57 -2.58
CA ASP A 439 43.08 -11.79 -2.37
C ASP A 439 43.74 -10.75 -1.46
N MET A 440 43.22 -9.52 -1.46
CA MET A 440 43.71 -8.42 -0.63
C MET A 440 43.26 -8.52 0.84
N VAL A 441 42.26 -9.34 1.17
CA VAL A 441 41.69 -9.44 2.52
C VAL A 441 42.00 -10.82 3.11
N LYS A 442 43.12 -10.91 3.85
CA LYS A 442 43.56 -12.18 4.46
C LYS A 442 42.81 -12.57 5.73
N GLU A 443 42.30 -11.58 6.45
CA GLU A 443 41.55 -11.75 7.70
C GLU A 443 40.20 -11.03 7.57
N PRO A 444 39.22 -11.65 6.89
CA PRO A 444 37.94 -11.00 6.65
C PRO A 444 37.12 -10.88 7.94
N VAL A 445 36.44 -9.74 8.11
CA VAL A 445 35.56 -9.48 9.26
C VAL A 445 34.15 -9.03 8.84
N ALA A 446 33.97 -8.58 7.60
CA ALA A 446 32.69 -8.13 7.09
C ALA A 446 32.49 -8.44 5.61
N VAL A 447 31.25 -8.74 5.22
CA VAL A 447 30.82 -8.91 3.83
C VAL A 447 29.60 -8.03 3.56
N ARG A 448 29.51 -7.50 2.35
CA ARG A 448 28.33 -6.83 1.81
C ARG A 448 27.94 -7.46 0.48
N TYR A 449 26.63 -7.56 0.25
CA TYR A 449 26.06 -8.02 -1.01
C TYR A 449 25.09 -6.96 -1.55
N ALA A 450 25.30 -6.54 -2.80
CA ALA A 450 24.43 -5.60 -3.50
C ALA A 450 24.08 -4.34 -2.67
N PHE A 451 25.03 -3.88 -1.86
CA PHE A 451 24.84 -2.81 -0.87
C PHE A 451 25.21 -1.44 -1.47
N GLU A 452 24.58 -1.11 -2.60
CA GLU A 452 24.85 0.09 -3.41
C GLU A 452 23.54 0.76 -3.87
N ASN A 453 23.58 2.00 -4.34
CA ASN A 453 22.38 2.71 -4.80
C ASN A 453 21.69 1.98 -5.96
N TYR A 454 22.43 1.75 -7.04
CA TYR A 454 21.99 0.94 -8.16
C TYR A 454 22.80 -0.34 -8.24
N VAL A 455 22.10 -1.45 -8.46
CA VAL A 455 22.65 -2.79 -8.67
C VAL A 455 21.56 -3.64 -9.32
N GLU A 456 21.94 -4.60 -10.16
CA GLU A 456 21.03 -5.66 -10.63
C GLU A 456 21.39 -6.93 -9.87
N GLY A 457 20.53 -7.37 -8.95
CA GLY A 457 20.84 -8.52 -8.09
C GLY A 457 21.11 -9.79 -8.91
N ASP A 458 22.13 -10.55 -8.54
CA ASP A 458 22.58 -11.77 -9.23
C ASP A 458 22.42 -13.05 -8.39
N LEU A 459 22.17 -12.93 -7.09
CA LEU A 459 21.87 -14.03 -6.16
C LEU A 459 20.36 -14.19 -5.92
N PHE A 460 19.86 -15.40 -6.11
CA PHE A 460 18.44 -15.75 -6.05
C PHE A 460 18.23 -17.03 -5.25
N GLY A 461 17.00 -17.24 -4.77
CA GLY A 461 16.50 -18.59 -4.51
C GLY A 461 16.24 -19.31 -5.83
N THR A 462 16.34 -20.64 -5.86
CA THR A 462 16.06 -21.43 -7.07
C THR A 462 14.65 -21.22 -7.61
N GLU A 463 13.72 -20.76 -6.77
CA GLU A 463 12.34 -20.41 -7.11
C GLU A 463 12.21 -19.07 -7.86
N GLY A 464 13.32 -18.36 -8.10
CA GLY A 464 13.38 -17.16 -8.93
C GLY A 464 13.14 -15.84 -8.19
N LEU A 465 13.18 -15.84 -6.85
CA LEU A 465 13.12 -14.61 -6.05
C LEU A 465 14.53 -14.13 -5.66
N PRO A 466 14.85 -12.84 -5.86
CA PRO A 466 16.17 -12.30 -5.54
C PRO A 466 16.42 -12.24 -4.04
N VAL A 467 17.66 -12.46 -3.62
CA VAL A 467 18.11 -12.18 -2.25
C VAL A 467 18.15 -10.66 -2.02
N SER A 468 17.64 -10.19 -0.87
CA SER A 468 17.77 -8.78 -0.49
C SER A 468 19.24 -8.37 -0.34
N SER A 469 19.56 -7.10 -0.61
CA SER A 469 20.86 -6.54 -0.26
C SER A 469 21.08 -6.66 1.24
N PHE A 470 22.31 -6.96 1.67
CA PHE A 470 22.65 -7.08 3.08
C PHE A 470 24.10 -6.70 3.35
N ARG A 471 24.39 -6.47 4.63
CA ARG A 471 25.73 -6.32 5.18
C ARG A 471 25.86 -7.15 6.46
N THR A 472 27.08 -7.57 6.80
CA THR A 472 27.36 -8.26 8.06
C THR A 472 28.01 -7.35 9.10
N ASP A 473 28.41 -6.13 8.72
CA ASP A 473 28.90 -5.10 9.63
C ASP A 473 27.78 -4.23 10.20
N ASN A 474 28.10 -3.52 11.27
CA ASN A 474 27.26 -2.50 11.89
C ASN A 474 27.93 -1.11 11.91
N TRP A 475 28.83 -0.87 10.95
CA TRP A 475 29.65 0.34 10.90
C TRP A 475 28.87 1.57 10.44
#